data_AF-A0A0E0L6B8-F1
#
_entry.id   AF-A0A0E0L6B8-F1
#
_cell.length_a   1.000
_cell.length_b   1.000
_cell.length_c   1.000
_cell.angle_alpha   90.00
_cell.angle_beta   90.00
_cell.angle_gamma   90.00
#
_symmetry.space_group_name_H-M   'P 1'
#
loop_
_entity.id
_entity.type
_entity.pdbx_description
1 polymer ?
#
loop_
_entity_poly.entity_id
_entity_poly.type
_entity_poly.pdbx_seq_one_letter_code
_entity_poly.pdbx_strand_id
1 'polypeptide(L)'
;MTICSCEETINEFEMLTRDTARVQQDTLKKILEINASAEYLQNFGLGGRTDAESFKSCIPLCVHSDIEPYIQRIVDGDTSPVVTGEPITNLSLRYCTQSLKFVALLCLLFTSL
;
A
#
# COMPACT_ATOMS: atom_id res chain seq x y z
N MET A 1 -20.29 9.22 -19.27
CA MET A 1 -19.18 9.60 -18.38
C MET A 1 -19.61 10.89 -17.72
N THR A 2 -20.14 10.80 -16.50
CA THR A 2 -20.68 11.96 -15.78
C THR A 2 -19.50 12.78 -15.29
N ILE A 3 -19.43 14.05 -15.68
CA ILE A 3 -18.47 14.99 -15.15
C ILE A 3 -18.95 15.25 -13.71
N CYS A 4 -18.21 14.76 -12.72
CA CYS A 4 -18.39 15.19 -11.33
C CYS A 4 -18.26 16.72 -11.30
N SER A 5 -19.25 17.41 -10.74
CA SER A 5 -19.21 18.87 -10.69
C SER A 5 -17.94 19.28 -9.95
N CYS A 6 -17.21 20.29 -10.43
CA CYS A 6 -16.01 20.78 -9.74
C CYS A 6 -16.28 21.08 -8.26
N GLU A 7 -17.51 21.47 -7.93
CA GLU A 7 -18.00 21.70 -6.56
C GLU A 7 -18.01 20.43 -5.71
N GLU A 8 -18.41 19.28 -6.25
CA GLU A 8 -18.38 17.99 -5.54
C GLU A 8 -16.94 17.57 -5.23
N THR A 9 -16.03 17.72 -6.19
CA THR A 9 -14.60 17.41 -6.00
C THR A 9 -13.94 18.33 -4.98
N ILE A 10 -14.26 19.64 -4.99
CA ILE A 10 -13.76 20.59 -3.99
C ILE A 10 -14.28 20.23 -2.61
N ASN A 11 -15.57 19.93 -2.48
CA ASN A 11 -16.18 19.55 -1.20
C ASN A 11 -15.58 18.25 -0.63
N GLU A 12 -15.30 17.27 -1.50
CA GLU A 12 -14.60 16.03 -1.11
C GLU A 12 -13.19 16.33 -0.60
N PHE A 13 -12.42 17.14 -1.34
CA PHE A 13 -11.09 17.54 -0.93
C PHE A 13 -11.08 18.29 0.41
N GLU A 14 -12.02 19.23 0.61
CA GLU A 14 -12.17 19.94 1.88
C GLU A 14 -12.52 18.98 3.02
N MET A 15 -13.41 18.00 2.80
CA MET A 15 -13.69 16.97 3.80
C MET A 15 -12.46 16.12 4.16
N LEU A 16 -11.70 15.67 3.15
CA LEU A 16 -10.51 14.84 3.35
C LEU A 16 -9.38 15.61 4.04
N THR A 17 -9.26 16.92 3.78
CA THR A 17 -8.22 17.77 4.35
C THR A 17 -8.57 18.40 5.69
N ARG A 18 -9.86 18.41 6.07
CA ARG A 18 -10.33 18.96 7.36
C ARG A 18 -9.88 18.14 8.57
N ASP A 19 -9.73 16.84 8.42
CA ASP A 19 -9.22 15.94 9.47
C ASP A 19 -8.29 14.87 8.87
N THR A 20 -7.09 15.31 8.51
CA THR A 20 -6.07 14.44 7.90
C THR A 20 -5.63 13.33 8.84
N ALA A 21 -5.66 13.56 10.16
CA ALA A 21 -5.23 12.57 11.14
C ALA A 21 -6.18 11.37 11.15
N ARG A 22 -7.49 11.64 11.22
CA ARG A 22 -8.50 10.58 11.14
C ARG A 22 -8.46 9.86 9.80
N VAL A 23 -8.41 10.62 8.70
CA VAL A 23 -8.37 10.04 7.34
C VAL A 23 -7.16 9.11 7.16
N GLN A 24 -5.97 9.49 7.64
CA GLN A 24 -4.79 8.63 7.57
C GLN A 24 -4.93 7.37 8.44
N GLN A 25 -5.51 7.48 9.63
CA GLN A 25 -5.74 6.32 10.50
C GLN A 25 -6.73 5.33 9.89
N ASP A 26 -7.85 5.82 9.37
CA ASP A 26 -8.86 5.00 8.70
C ASP A 26 -8.29 4.34 7.43
N THR A 27 -7.48 5.09 6.68
CA THR A 27 -6.79 4.57 5.48
C THR A 27 -5.81 3.46 5.85
N LEU A 28 -4.96 3.68 6.86
CA LEU A 28 -4.02 2.66 7.35
C LEU A 28 -4.76 1.41 7.80
N LYS A 29 -5.84 1.57 8.58
CA LYS A 29 -6.65 0.45 9.05
C LYS A 29 -7.18 -0.39 7.88
N LYS A 30 -7.78 0.25 6.87
CA LYS A 30 -8.31 -0.42 5.67
C LYS A 30 -7.21 -1.15 4.89
N ILE A 31 -6.04 -0.53 4.73
CA ILE A 31 -4.87 -1.16 4.10
C ILE A 31 -4.49 -2.44 4.86
N LEU A 32 -4.40 -2.38 6.19
CA LEU A 32 -3.99 -3.52 7.00
C LEU A 32 -5.03 -4.64 7.01
N GLU A 33 -6.32 -4.30 6.96
CA GLU A 33 -7.41 -5.27 6.84
C GLU A 33 -7.35 -6.04 5.52
N ILE A 34 -7.20 -5.33 4.40
CA ILE A 34 -7.13 -5.94 3.06
C ILE A 34 -5.89 -6.85 2.94
N ASN A 35 -4.77 -6.45 3.55
CA ASN A 35 -3.50 -7.14 3.40
C ASN A 35 -3.18 -8.08 4.58
N ALA A 36 -4.11 -8.35 5.48
CA ALA A 36 -3.86 -9.14 6.69
C ALA A 36 -3.28 -10.54 6.40
N SER A 37 -3.62 -11.12 5.25
CA SER A 37 -3.11 -12.41 4.79
C SER A 37 -1.75 -12.34 4.08
N ALA A 38 -1.21 -11.15 3.82
CA ALA A 38 0.05 -10.99 3.11
C ALA A 38 1.23 -11.55 3.90
N GLU A 39 2.07 -12.36 3.26
CA GLU A 39 3.26 -12.97 3.83
C GLU A 39 4.18 -11.91 4.46
N TYR A 40 4.35 -10.76 3.79
CA TYR A 40 5.13 -9.65 4.31
C TYR A 40 4.66 -9.20 5.70
N LEU A 41 3.35 -8.98 5.91
CA LEU A 41 2.84 -8.54 7.22
C LEU A 41 2.88 -9.66 8.26
N GLN A 42 2.73 -10.92 7.85
CA GLN A 42 2.87 -12.08 8.73
C GLN A 42 4.31 -12.28 9.20
N ASN A 43 5.30 -12.10 8.32
CA ASN A 43 6.73 -12.24 8.62
C ASN A 43 7.19 -11.27 9.71
N PHE A 44 6.58 -10.08 9.78
CA PHE A 44 6.85 -9.08 10.83
C PHE A 44 5.93 -9.20 12.05
N GLY A 45 5.12 -10.25 12.14
CA GLY A 45 4.28 -10.51 13.31
C GLY A 45 3.16 -9.48 13.52
N LEU A 46 2.74 -8.76 12.47
CA LEU A 46 1.62 -7.82 12.62
C LEU A 46 0.31 -8.58 12.88
N GLY A 47 0.15 -9.77 12.29
CA GLY A 47 -0.83 -10.77 12.72
C GLY A 47 -2.28 -10.30 12.69
N GLY A 48 -2.69 -9.60 11.64
CA GLY A 48 -4.05 -9.09 11.49
C GLY A 48 -4.41 -7.90 12.39
N ARG A 49 -3.44 -7.33 13.13
CA ARG A 49 -3.61 -6.07 13.86
C ARG A 49 -3.65 -4.91 12.86
N THR A 50 -4.54 -3.96 13.13
CA THR A 50 -4.85 -2.85 12.21
C THR A 50 -4.63 -1.48 12.83
N ASP A 51 -4.13 -1.42 14.06
CA ASP A 51 -3.83 -0.18 14.76
C ASP A 51 -2.44 0.37 14.40
N ALA A 52 -2.33 1.70 14.43
CA ALA A 52 -1.11 2.40 14.03
C ALA A 52 0.10 2.11 14.92
N GLU A 53 -0.12 1.83 16.20
CA GLU A 53 0.98 1.58 17.15
C GLU A 53 1.61 0.21 16.92
N SER A 54 0.78 -0.82 16.73
CA SER A 54 1.22 -2.14 16.28
C SER A 54 1.97 -2.05 14.96
N PHE A 55 1.44 -1.31 13.98
CA PHE A 55 2.11 -1.12 12.69
C PHE A 55 3.52 -0.52 12.83
N LYS A 56 3.64 0.61 13.55
CA LYS A 56 4.92 1.29 13.78
C LYS A 56 5.92 0.42 14.54
N SER A 57 5.44 -0.38 15.49
CA SER A 57 6.31 -1.22 16.32
C SER A 57 6.82 -2.47 15.61
N CYS A 58 6.04 -3.02 14.65
CA CYS A 58 6.34 -4.28 14.01
C CYS A 58 6.95 -4.14 12.62
N ILE A 59 6.50 -3.16 11.84
CA ILE A 59 6.94 -2.98 10.45
C ILE A 59 8.13 -2.02 10.42
N PRO A 60 9.34 -2.47 10.03
CA PRO A 60 10.49 -1.59 9.89
C PRO A 60 10.35 -0.70 8.66
N LEU A 61 11.00 0.46 8.72
CA LEU A 61 11.26 1.26 7.51
C LEU A 61 12.22 0.46 6.62
N CYS A 62 11.81 0.23 5.37
CA CYS A 62 12.57 -0.57 4.41
C CYS A 62 12.96 0.26 3.18
N VAL A 63 14.06 -0.15 2.55
CA VAL A 63 14.48 0.32 1.23
C VAL A 63 14.10 -0.69 0.15
N HIS A 64 14.19 -0.30 -1.12
CA HIS A 64 13.77 -1.15 -2.24
C HIS A 64 14.46 -2.52 -2.28
N SER A 65 15.75 -2.59 -1.93
CA SER A 65 16.51 -3.84 -1.89
C SER A 65 15.95 -4.85 -0.89
N ASP A 66 15.30 -4.39 0.17
CA ASP A 66 14.71 -5.27 1.18
C ASP A 66 13.44 -5.97 0.66
N ILE A 67 12.80 -5.38 -0.35
CA ILE A 67 11.53 -5.85 -0.93
C ILE A 67 11.78 -6.62 -2.25
N GLU A 68 12.96 -6.45 -2.86
CA GLU A 68 13.34 -7.07 -4.12
C GLU A 68 13.12 -8.60 -4.17
N PRO A 69 13.39 -9.40 -3.12
CA PRO A 69 13.11 -10.83 -3.13
C PRO A 69 11.62 -11.17 -3.33
N TYR A 70 10.73 -10.37 -2.73
CA TYR A 70 9.28 -10.55 -2.92
C TYR A 70 8.85 -10.14 -4.32
N ILE A 71 9.44 -9.08 -4.88
CA ILE A 71 9.16 -8.62 -6.24
C ILE A 71 9.56 -9.68 -7.27
N GLN A 72 10.75 -10.29 -7.12
CA GLN A 72 11.20 -11.36 -8.02
C GLN A 72 10.23 -12.54 -8.03
N ARG A 73 9.73 -12.97 -6.86
CA ARG A 73 8.71 -14.03 -6.78
C ARG A 73 7.45 -13.68 -7.57
N ILE A 74 6.96 -12.45 -7.46
CA ILE A 74 5.78 -11.99 -8.22
C ILE A 74 6.06 -11.99 -9.73
N VAL A 75 7.25 -11.54 -10.14
CA VAL A 75 7.69 -11.56 -11.55
C VAL A 75 7.80 -12.97 -12.10
N ASP A 76 8.25 -13.92 -11.28
CA ASP A 76 8.32 -15.35 -11.61
C ASP A 76 6.94 -16.03 -11.67
N GLY A 77 5.87 -15.29 -11.33
CA GLY A 77 4.48 -15.76 -11.45
C GLY A 77 3.87 -16.29 -10.16
N ASP A 78 4.46 -15.98 -8.99
CA ASP A 78 3.86 -16.30 -7.69
C ASP A 78 2.56 -15.51 -7.49
N THR A 79 1.44 -16.23 -7.40
CA THR A 79 0.09 -15.68 -7.17
C THR A 79 -0.36 -15.73 -5.71
N SER A 80 0.50 -16.22 -4.82
CA SER A 80 0.24 -16.19 -3.37
C SER A 80 0.22 -14.73 -2.85
N PRO A 81 -0.39 -14.47 -1.68
CA PRO A 81 -0.42 -13.12 -1.12
C PRO A 81 0.96 -12.75 -0.55
N VAL A 82 1.92 -12.43 -1.42
CA VAL A 82 3.32 -12.20 -1.05
C VAL A 82 3.47 -10.88 -0.28
N VAL A 83 3.06 -9.77 -0.89
CA VAL A 83 3.12 -8.42 -0.29
C VAL A 83 1.76 -7.76 -0.14
N THR A 84 0.76 -8.25 -0.87
CA THR A 84 -0.62 -7.80 -0.83
C THR A 84 -1.54 -8.99 -0.57
N GLY A 85 -2.69 -8.74 0.05
CA GLY A 85 -3.72 -9.77 0.24
C GLY A 85 -4.40 -10.18 -1.06
N GLU A 86 -4.42 -9.27 -2.04
CA GLU A 86 -4.94 -9.52 -3.39
C GLU A 86 -3.81 -9.77 -4.41
N PRO A 87 -4.06 -10.56 -5.47
CA PRO A 87 -3.07 -10.81 -6.51
C PRO A 87 -2.64 -9.55 -7.26
N ILE A 88 -1.34 -9.42 -7.54
CA ILE A 88 -0.80 -8.31 -8.32
C ILE A 88 -0.97 -8.61 -9.81
N THR A 89 -1.71 -7.75 -10.51
CA THR A 89 -2.01 -7.91 -11.95
C THR A 89 -1.12 -7.09 -12.86
N ASN A 90 -0.43 -6.09 -12.31
CA ASN A 90 0.41 -5.18 -13.08
C ASN A 90 1.60 -4.68 -12.23
N LEU A 91 2.70 -4.39 -12.90
CA LEU A 91 3.90 -3.78 -12.30
C LEU A 91 4.23 -2.49 -13.06
N SER A 92 4.47 -1.42 -12.30
CA SER A 92 4.87 -0.13 -12.86
C SER A 92 6.35 0.15 -12.61
N LEU A 93 7.04 0.62 -13.64
CA LEU A 93 8.43 1.05 -13.56
C LEU A 93 8.52 2.51 -13.12
N ARG A 94 9.39 2.79 -12.15
CA ARG A 94 9.73 4.16 -11.77
C ARG A 94 11.05 4.55 -12.42
N TYR A 95 11.06 5.70 -13.08
CA TYR A 95 12.29 6.32 -13.55
C TYR A 95 12.98 7.01 -12.37
N CYS A 96 13.91 6.30 -11.75
CA CYS A 96 14.84 6.87 -10.78
C CYS A 96 16.25 6.80 -11.36
N THR A 97 17.04 7.85 -11.18
CA THR A 97 18.35 8.05 -11.81
C THR A 97 19.41 7.01 -11.40
N GLN A 98 19.11 6.15 -10.42
CA GLN A 98 19.96 5.03 -9.99
C GLN A 98 19.35 3.65 -10.33
N SER A 99 18.95 3.46 -11.59
CA SER A 99 18.41 2.21 -12.16
C SER A 99 16.88 2.12 -12.09
N LEU A 100 16.29 1.66 -13.20
CA LEU A 100 14.87 1.31 -13.33
C LEU A 100 14.50 0.29 -12.26
N LYS A 101 13.67 0.70 -11.29
CA LYS A 101 13.23 -0.16 -10.18
C LYS A 101 11.72 -0.30 -10.22
N PHE A 102 11.23 -1.54 -10.15
CA PHE A 102 9.82 -1.85 -9.97
C PHE A 102 9.40 -1.50 -8.54
N VAL A 103 8.37 -0.68 -8.37
CA VAL A 103 7.83 -0.37 -7.03
C VAL A 103 6.50 -1.09 -6.89
N ALA A 104 6.52 -2.26 -6.24
CA ALA A 104 5.29 -2.92 -5.81
C ALA A 104 4.74 -2.28 -4.52
N LEU A 105 5.60 -1.86 -3.59
CA LEU A 105 5.16 -1.56 -2.22
C LEU A 105 4.67 -0.12 -1.98
N LEU A 106 5.19 0.88 -2.71
CA LEU A 106 4.82 2.28 -2.47
C LEU A 106 3.71 2.81 -3.40
N CYS A 107 3.48 2.16 -4.56
CA CYS A 107 2.40 2.59 -5.46
C CYS A 107 1.07 1.93 -5.09
N LEU A 108 1.06 0.64 -4.69
CA LEU A 108 -0.19 -0.05 -4.35
C LEU A 108 -0.84 0.40 -3.04
N LEU A 109 -0.07 0.95 -2.09
CA LEU A 109 -0.62 1.52 -0.85
C LEU A 109 -1.33 2.87 -1.06
N PHE A 110 -1.06 3.58 -2.16
CA PHE A 110 -1.64 4.90 -2.44
C PHE A 110 -2.61 4.93 -3.62
N THR A 111 -2.66 3.89 -4.47
CA THR A 111 -3.60 3.83 -5.61
C THR A 111 -4.97 3.25 -5.28
N SER A 112 -5.22 2.87 -4.02
CA SER A 112 -6.53 2.37 -3.56
C SER A 112 -7.32 3.39 -2.72
N LEU A 113 -6.94 4.67 -2.80
CA LEU A 113 -7.78 5.79 -2.42
C LEU A 113 -8.25 6.52 -3.69
#